data_AF-A0A1F2W7F3-F1
#
_entry.id   AF-A0A1F2W7F3-F1
#
_cell.length_a   1.000
_cell.length_b   1.000
_cell.length_c   1.000
_cell.angle_alpha   90.00
_cell.angle_beta   90.00
_cell.angle_gamma   90.00
#
_symmetry.space_group_name_H-M   'P 1'
#
loop_
_entity.id
_entity.type
_entity.pdbx_description
1 polymer ?
#
loop_
_entity_poly.entity_id
_entity_poly.type
_entity_poly.pdbx_seq_one_letter_code
_entity_poly.pdbx_strand_id
1 'polypeptide(L)'
;MPTERVDPAEPVDPFADRVAFDPVERQIREAMERGEFDHLPGAGKPIADLDAGYDPAWWVRRWLERSRLEDAVHEVRRTIDRELPFLRVERDRERVTRRMAEINEMIAAVNEALPEGERIAPIAD
;
A
#
# COMPACT_ATOMS: atom_id res chain seq x y z
N MET A 1 46.08 -42.36 27.23
CA MET A 1 44.74 -42.27 26.59
C MET A 1 44.89 -41.45 25.33
N PRO A 2 44.58 -41.96 24.12
CA PRO A 2 44.59 -41.13 22.93
C PRO A 2 43.34 -40.24 22.95
N THR A 3 43.53 -38.92 22.92
CA THR A 3 42.44 -37.94 22.79
C THR A 3 41.99 -37.93 21.34
N GLU A 4 40.82 -38.50 21.09
CA GLU A 4 40.12 -38.42 19.81
C GLU A 4 39.80 -36.96 19.53
N ARG A 5 40.41 -36.41 18.47
CA ARG A 5 40.10 -35.09 17.97
C ARG A 5 38.76 -35.21 17.26
N VAL A 6 37.68 -34.77 17.90
CA VAL A 6 36.38 -34.57 17.25
C VAL A 6 36.57 -33.45 16.23
N ASP A 7 36.51 -33.78 14.94
CA ASP A 7 36.51 -32.77 13.90
C ASP A 7 35.26 -31.88 14.07
N PRO A 8 35.41 -30.54 14.03
CA PRO A 8 34.27 -29.66 14.18
C PRO A 8 33.30 -29.93 13.03
N ALA A 9 32.07 -30.32 13.37
CA ALA A 9 30.99 -30.51 12.39
C ALA A 9 30.98 -29.30 11.44
N GLU A 10 31.04 -29.57 10.14
CA GLU A 10 30.87 -28.52 9.14
C GLU A 10 29.58 -27.74 9.44
N PRO A 11 29.57 -26.41 9.28
CA PRO A 11 28.36 -25.64 9.47
C PRO A 11 27.31 -26.16 8.48
N VAL A 12 26.35 -26.92 8.99
CA VAL A 12 25.18 -27.34 8.23
C VAL A 12 24.36 -26.09 8.01
N ASP A 13 24.48 -25.46 6.84
CA ASP A 13 23.62 -24.34 6.48
C ASP A 13 22.17 -24.86 6.49
N PRO A 14 21.31 -24.40 7.42
CA PRO A 14 19.93 -24.89 7.55
C PRO A 14 19.05 -24.49 6.34
N PHE A 15 19.62 -23.78 5.37
CA PHE A 15 19.01 -23.39 4.10
C PHE A 15 19.68 -24.06 2.88
N ALA A 16 20.72 -24.89 3.04
CA ALA A 16 21.43 -25.52 1.92
C ALA A 16 20.51 -26.30 0.96
N ASP A 17 19.52 -27.02 1.52
CA ASP A 17 18.53 -27.78 0.74
C ASP A 17 17.48 -26.90 0.04
N ARG A 18 17.29 -25.63 0.46
CA ARG A 18 16.31 -24.71 -0.13
C ARG A 18 16.81 -24.08 -1.43
N VAL A 19 18.10 -24.17 -1.72
CA VAL A 19 18.71 -23.61 -2.93
C VAL A 19 18.35 -24.42 -4.18
N ALA A 20 17.90 -25.67 -4.04
CA ALA A 20 17.64 -26.55 -5.19
C ALA A 20 16.30 -26.30 -5.92
N PHE A 21 15.30 -25.66 -5.30
CA PHE A 21 14.04 -25.34 -5.99
C PHE A 21 13.21 -24.29 -5.24
N ASP A 22 13.58 -23.01 -5.35
CA ASP A 22 12.69 -21.92 -4.90
C ASP A 22 11.65 -21.61 -6.00
N PRO A 23 10.35 -21.88 -5.79
CA PRO A 23 9.31 -21.57 -6.76
C PRO A 23 9.21 -20.07 -7.09
N VAL A 24 9.67 -19.20 -6.19
CA VAL A 24 9.72 -17.75 -6.39
C VAL A 24 10.85 -17.41 -7.36
N GLU A 25 12.04 -17.96 -7.16
CA GLU A 25 13.19 -17.74 -8.06
C GLU A 25 12.88 -18.21 -9.49
N ARG A 26 12.19 -19.35 -9.63
CA ARG A 26 11.74 -19.81 -10.95
C ARG A 26 10.75 -18.84 -11.59
N GLN A 27 9.76 -18.36 -10.85
CA GLN A 27 8.78 -17.39 -11.37
C GLN A 27 9.44 -16.08 -11.82
N ILE A 28 10.39 -15.56 -11.04
CA ILE A 28 11.14 -14.36 -11.39
C ILE A 28 11.90 -14.59 -12.70
N ARG A 29 12.59 -15.72 -12.84
CA ARG A 29 13.31 -16.07 -14.07
C ARG A 29 12.41 -16.16 -15.29
N GLU A 30 11.31 -16.89 -15.18
CA GLU A 30 10.36 -17.03 -16.29
C GLU A 30 9.73 -15.66 -16.66
N ALA A 31 9.47 -14.78 -15.69
CA ALA A 31 8.98 -13.42 -15.95
C ALA A 31 10.04 -12.53 -16.62
N MET A 32 11.33 -12.68 -16.25
CA MET A 32 12.44 -12.04 -16.96
C MET A 32 12.55 -12.53 -18.41
N GLU A 33 12.45 -13.85 -18.65
CA GLU A 33 12.49 -14.44 -20.00
C GLU A 33 11.33 -13.96 -20.88
N ARG A 34 10.16 -13.71 -20.30
CA ARG A 34 9.00 -13.13 -21.00
C ARG A 34 9.09 -11.62 -21.20
N GLY A 35 10.13 -10.96 -20.68
CA GLY A 35 10.29 -9.51 -20.79
C GLY A 35 9.29 -8.71 -19.94
N GLU A 36 8.69 -9.30 -18.91
CA GLU A 36 7.71 -8.59 -18.04
C GLU A 36 8.33 -7.40 -17.30
N PHE A 37 9.66 -7.34 -17.23
CA PHE A 37 10.43 -6.24 -16.61
C PHE A 37 11.02 -5.24 -17.63
N ASP A 38 10.88 -5.44 -18.94
CA ASP A 38 11.55 -4.60 -19.95
C ASP A 38 10.97 -3.18 -20.04
N HIS A 39 9.73 -2.98 -19.59
CA HIS A 39 9.00 -1.71 -19.68
C HIS A 39 8.40 -1.27 -18.36
N LEU A 40 9.12 -1.52 -17.25
CA LEU A 40 8.65 -1.09 -15.95
C LEU A 40 8.42 0.43 -15.91
N PRO A 41 7.35 0.89 -15.23
CA PRO A 41 7.14 2.29 -14.95
C PRO A 41 8.37 2.88 -14.24
N GLY A 42 9.10 3.77 -14.91
CA GLY A 42 10.32 4.37 -14.39
C GLY A 42 11.62 3.86 -15.01
N ALA A 43 11.59 2.82 -15.86
CA ALA A 43 12.77 2.37 -16.58
C ALA A 43 13.39 3.52 -17.40
N GLY A 44 14.68 3.79 -17.15
CA GLY A 44 15.42 4.88 -17.80
C GLY A 44 15.04 6.29 -17.36
N LYS A 45 14.07 6.46 -16.44
CA LYS A 45 13.72 7.77 -15.89
C LYS A 45 14.67 8.12 -14.73
N PRO A 46 14.98 9.41 -14.52
CA PRO A 46 15.70 9.85 -13.34
C PRO A 46 14.97 9.40 -12.07
N ILE A 47 15.74 8.97 -11.07
CA ILE A 47 15.18 8.69 -9.75
C ILE A 47 14.72 10.03 -9.17
N ALA A 48 13.43 10.14 -8.86
CA ALA A 48 12.89 11.33 -8.20
C ALA A 48 13.61 11.57 -6.87
N ASP A 49 13.90 12.84 -6.58
CA ASP A 49 14.53 13.26 -5.33
C ASP A 49 15.94 12.69 -5.09
N LEU A 50 16.64 12.21 -6.13
CA LEU A 50 18.01 11.71 -6.00
C LEU A 50 19.01 12.78 -5.50
N ASP A 51 18.80 14.03 -5.92
CA ASP A 51 19.60 15.18 -5.49
C ASP A 51 19.08 15.81 -4.18
N ALA A 52 17.97 15.31 -3.63
CA ALA A 52 17.48 15.77 -2.35
C ALA A 52 18.42 15.31 -1.23
N GLY A 53 18.59 16.13 -0.19
CA GLY A 53 19.39 15.76 0.97
C GLY A 53 18.87 14.46 1.61
N TYR A 54 19.76 13.52 1.89
CA TYR A 54 19.41 12.25 2.52
C TYR A 54 18.71 12.49 3.87
N ASP A 55 17.42 12.18 3.96
CA ASP A 55 16.65 12.17 5.20
C ASP A 55 16.53 10.74 5.73
N PRO A 56 17.23 10.33 6.81
CA PRO A 56 17.10 8.99 7.38
C PRO A 56 15.66 8.60 7.77
N ALA A 57 14.79 9.59 7.99
CA ALA A 57 13.39 9.41 8.34
C ALA A 57 12.45 9.43 7.12
N TRP A 58 12.97 9.45 5.88
CA TRP A 58 12.16 9.54 4.65
C TRP A 58 11.07 8.45 4.60
N TRP A 59 11.41 7.23 5.02
CA TRP A 59 10.49 6.09 5.01
C TRP A 59 9.41 6.22 6.09
N VAL A 60 9.73 6.78 7.26
CA VAL A 60 8.78 7.03 8.35
C VAL A 60 7.79 8.13 7.93
N ARG A 61 8.28 9.21 7.32
CA ARG A 61 7.42 10.29 6.83
C ARG A 61 6.45 9.78 5.77
N ARG A 62 6.95 9.03 4.79
CA ARG A 62 6.13 8.43 3.72
C ARG A 62 5.12 7.43 4.29
N TRP A 63 5.52 6.64 5.29
CA TRP A 63 4.61 5.75 5.99
C TRP A 63 3.54 6.52 6.75
N LEU A 64 3.90 7.56 7.52
CA LEU A 64 2.95 8.41 8.25
C LEU A 64 1.96 9.11 7.32
N GLU A 65 2.42 9.65 6.19
CA GLU A 65 1.57 10.26 5.17
C GLU A 65 0.58 9.25 4.60
N ARG A 66 1.06 8.06 4.22
CA ARG A 66 0.20 6.98 3.73
C ARG A 66 -0.80 6.51 4.78
N SER A 67 -0.36 6.29 6.02
CA SER A 67 -1.24 5.85 7.10
C SER A 67 -2.28 6.90 7.47
N ARG A 68 -1.94 8.19 7.45
CA ARG A 68 -2.91 9.28 7.64
C ARG A 68 -3.95 9.32 6.54
N LEU A 69 -3.54 9.08 5.29
CA LEU A 69 -4.47 8.98 4.16
C LEU A 69 -5.41 7.78 4.34
N GLU A 70 -4.88 6.60 4.70
CA GLU A 70 -5.67 5.41 4.99
C GLU A 70 -6.69 5.67 6.12
N ASP A 71 -6.27 6.33 7.20
CA ASP A 71 -7.16 6.72 8.30
C ASP A 71 -8.26 7.67 7.85
N ALA A 72 -7.94 8.66 7.02
CA ALA A 72 -8.92 9.60 6.46
C ALA A 72 -9.93 8.88 5.55
N VAL A 73 -9.46 7.97 4.68
CA VAL A 73 -10.32 7.10 3.85
C VAL A 73 -11.27 6.29 4.73
N HIS A 74 -10.76 5.68 5.80
CA HIS A 74 -11.59 4.91 6.72
C HIS A 74 -12.60 5.77 7.47
N GLU A 75 -12.25 6.98 7.88
CA GLU A 75 -13.19 7.91 8.53
C GLU A 75 -14.34 8.31 7.58
N VAL A 76 -14.04 8.60 6.32
CA VAL A 76 -15.06 8.88 5.30
C VAL A 76 -15.99 7.68 5.16
N ARG A 77 -15.45 6.47 4.96
CA ARG A 77 -16.27 5.25 4.84
C ARG A 77 -17.13 5.00 6.07
N ARG A 78 -16.57 5.13 7.27
CA ARG A 78 -17.32 5.02 8.53
C ARG A 78 -18.44 6.05 8.62
N THR A 79 -18.19 7.29 8.18
CA THR A 79 -19.21 8.35 8.14
C THR A 79 -20.35 7.99 7.20
N ILE A 80 -20.04 7.52 5.99
CA ILE A 80 -21.02 7.05 5.01
C ILE A 80 -21.86 5.92 5.59
N ASP A 81 -21.21 4.86 6.07
CA ASP A 81 -21.88 3.66 6.59
C ASP A 81 -22.79 4.00 7.79
N ARG A 82 -22.33 4.90 8.66
CA ARG A 82 -23.08 5.31 9.84
C ARG A 82 -24.25 6.22 9.50
N GLU A 83 -24.10 7.18 8.61
CA GLU A 83 -25.05 8.30 8.48
C GLU A 83 -25.97 8.18 7.28
N LEU A 84 -25.49 7.65 6.15
CA LEU A 84 -26.26 7.59 4.91
C LEU A 84 -27.59 6.83 5.03
N PRO A 85 -27.68 5.70 5.78
CA PRO A 85 -28.97 5.03 5.99
C PRO A 85 -30.03 5.91 6.66
N PHE A 86 -29.64 6.76 7.61
CA PHE A 86 -30.55 7.64 8.32
C PHE A 86 -30.94 8.86 7.48
N LEU A 87 -29.99 9.42 6.72
CA LEU A 87 -30.27 10.54 5.82
C LEU A 87 -31.30 10.17 4.74
N ARG A 88 -31.29 8.91 4.26
CA ARG A 88 -32.25 8.43 3.26
C ARG A 88 -33.70 8.40 3.73
N VAL A 89 -33.95 8.29 5.03
CA VAL A 89 -35.30 8.22 5.61
C VAL A 89 -35.72 9.51 6.32
N GLU A 90 -34.82 10.49 6.39
CA GLU A 90 -35.04 11.80 6.98
C GLU A 90 -36.03 12.62 6.14
N ARG A 91 -36.88 13.40 6.83
CA ARG A 91 -37.94 14.21 6.22
C ARG A 91 -37.51 15.65 5.95
N ASP A 92 -36.58 16.16 6.75
CA ASP A 92 -36.00 17.49 6.52
C ASP A 92 -35.03 17.45 5.34
N ARG A 93 -35.51 17.88 4.18
CA ARG A 93 -34.74 17.90 2.93
C ARG A 93 -33.56 18.85 2.99
N GLU A 94 -33.69 20.00 3.65
CA GLU A 94 -32.58 20.97 3.75
C GLU A 94 -31.44 20.40 4.59
N ARG A 95 -31.78 19.72 5.70
CA ARG A 95 -30.81 19.01 6.53
C ARG A 95 -30.11 17.89 5.75
N VAL A 96 -30.85 17.09 4.97
CA VAL A 96 -30.29 16.01 4.16
C VAL A 96 -29.31 16.56 3.13
N THR A 97 -29.74 17.53 2.32
CA THR A 97 -28.90 18.13 1.28
C THR A 97 -27.63 18.75 1.86
N ARG A 98 -27.73 19.49 2.97
CA ARG A 98 -26.57 20.07 3.65
C ARG A 98 -25.58 18.99 4.10
N ARG A 99 -26.07 17.94 4.77
CA ARG A 99 -25.19 16.89 5.29
C ARG A 99 -24.57 16.03 4.20
N MET A 100 -25.32 15.73 3.14
CA MET A 100 -24.79 15.00 1.99
C MET A 100 -23.72 15.82 1.24
N ALA A 101 -23.90 17.14 1.11
CA ALA A 101 -22.87 18.02 0.58
C ALA A 101 -21.59 18.00 1.44
N GLU A 102 -21.72 18.07 2.77
CA GLU A 102 -20.56 17.95 3.68
C GLU A 102 -19.81 16.63 3.52
N ILE A 103 -20.52 15.50 3.38
CA ILE A 103 -19.88 14.19 3.17
C ILE A 103 -19.21 14.14 1.78
N ASN A 104 -19.82 14.73 0.76
CA ASN A 104 -19.23 14.83 -0.58
C ASN A 104 -17.95 15.68 -0.59
N GLU A 105 -17.87 16.76 0.20
CA GLU A 105 -16.64 17.52 0.39
C GLU A 105 -15.55 16.68 1.07
N MET A 106 -15.90 15.87 2.08
CA MET A 106 -14.95 14.94 2.69
C MET A 106 -14.44 13.89 1.70
N ILE A 107 -15.33 13.35 0.86
CA ILE A 107 -14.98 12.41 -0.22
C ILE A 107 -14.03 13.07 -1.22
N ALA A 108 -14.33 14.30 -1.65
CA ALA A 108 -13.50 15.03 -2.60
C ALA A 108 -12.08 15.28 -2.04
N ALA A 109 -11.99 15.75 -0.79
CA ALA A 109 -10.71 16.01 -0.13
C ALA A 109 -9.81 14.77 -0.06
N VAL A 110 -10.38 13.58 0.20
CA VAL A 110 -9.62 12.33 0.21
C VAL A 110 -9.28 11.86 -1.21
N ASN A 111 -10.20 12.01 -2.17
CA ASN A 111 -10.00 11.59 -3.56
C ASN A 111 -8.90 12.35 -4.29
N GLU A 112 -8.56 13.58 -3.87
CA GLU A 112 -7.39 14.33 -4.39
C GLU A 112 -6.07 13.58 -4.20
N ALA A 113 -5.96 12.81 -3.10
CA ALA A 113 -4.76 12.05 -2.78
C ALA A 113 -4.83 10.59 -3.25
N LEU A 114 -5.98 10.12 -3.76
CA LEU A 114 -6.18 8.73 -4.18
C LEU A 114 -5.98 8.55 -5.70
N PRO A 115 -5.40 7.41 -6.13
CA PRO A 115 -5.40 7.02 -7.53
C PRO A 115 -6.83 6.78 -8.02
N GLU A 116 -7.06 6.97 -9.31
CA GLU A 116 -8.41 6.97 -9.91
C GLU A 116 -9.23 5.72 -9.59
N GLY A 117 -8.61 4.53 -9.63
CA GLY A 117 -9.28 3.25 -9.34
C GLY A 117 -9.67 3.02 -7.88
N GLU A 118 -9.19 3.84 -6.96
CA GLU A 118 -9.45 3.71 -5.51
C GLU A 118 -10.36 4.82 -4.96
N ARG A 119 -10.74 5.78 -5.81
CA ARG A 119 -11.58 6.92 -5.42
C ARG A 119 -12.95 6.46 -4.89
N ILE A 120 -13.41 7.13 -3.84
CA ILE A 120 -14.74 6.91 -3.27
C ILE A 120 -15.75 7.68 -4.13
N ALA A 121 -16.82 7.02 -4.56
CA ALA A 121 -17.86 7.66 -5.34
C ALA A 121 -18.62 8.70 -4.49
N PRO A 122 -18.94 9.89 -5.04
CA PRO A 122 -19.80 10.85 -4.35
C PRO A 122 -21.20 10.27 -4.16
N ILE A 123 -21.86 10.72 -3.10
CA ILE A 123 -23.21 10.31 -2.74
C ILE A 123 -24.20 11.11 -3.58
N ALA A 124 -25.10 10.41 -4.25
CA ALA A 124 -26.23 11.00 -4.99
C ALA A 124 -27.46 11.16 -4.09
N ASP A 125 -28.26 12.20 -4.35
CA ASP A 125 -29.57 12.49 -3.73
C ASP A 125 -30.64 11.43 -4.01
#